data_AF-A0A0S2DFJ7-F1
#
_entry.id   AF-A0A0S2DFJ7-F1
#
_cell.length_a   1.000
_cell.length_b   1.000
_cell.length_c   1.000
_cell.angle_alpha   90.00
_cell.angle_beta   90.00
_cell.angle_gamma   90.00
#
_symmetry.space_group_name_H-M   'P 1'
#
loop_
_entity.id
_entity.type
_entity.pdbx_description
1 polymer ?
#
loop_
_entity_poly.entity_id
_entity_poly.type
_entity_poly.pdbx_seq_one_letter_code
_entity_poly.pdbx_strand_id
1 'polypeptide(L)'
;MSVKRPGLRWADLAAYTLAATGAAASAVLAMRPTGLRQLLAMGLSLLLLAALLACLVRAVRQWDKLRFGGLLAPAALLAAMPLGVEVGQELRTWRFERDLPRYQAMAKWALARAVPGERVDVPIPPEARDLAYLVRVSHEPGCGRIVDFYWGAGFPVKHTVRRYVELPQKLENDACRGYWARGLRRGEHWFEASD
;
A
#
# COMPACT_ATOMS: atom_id res chain seq x y z
N MET A 1 -48.05 18.30 11.44
CA MET A 1 -46.61 18.66 11.39
C MET A 1 -45.79 17.38 11.51
N SER A 2 -45.11 16.96 10.44
CA SER A 2 -44.30 15.73 10.44
C SER A 2 -42.97 16.01 11.14
N VAL A 3 -42.77 15.43 12.32
CA VAL A 3 -41.51 15.46 13.06
C VAL A 3 -40.48 14.70 12.21
N LYS A 4 -39.62 15.43 11.48
CA LYS A 4 -38.48 14.85 10.77
C LYS A 4 -37.60 14.15 11.80
N ARG A 5 -37.67 12.82 11.87
CA ARG A 5 -36.90 12.02 12.84
C ARG A 5 -35.41 12.29 12.65
N PRO A 6 -34.73 12.92 13.63
CA PRO A 6 -33.31 13.29 13.50
C PRO A 6 -32.39 12.07 13.37
N GLY A 7 -32.81 10.89 13.82
CA GLY A 7 -32.02 9.65 13.82
C GLY A 7 -31.58 9.17 12.43
N LEU A 8 -32.27 9.52 11.34
CA LEU A 8 -31.87 9.10 9.99
C LEU A 8 -30.56 9.76 9.55
N ARG A 9 -30.38 11.05 9.88
CA ARG A 9 -29.20 11.83 9.47
C ARG A 9 -27.94 11.39 10.21
N TRP A 10 -28.08 10.97 11.48
CA TRP A 10 -26.96 10.49 12.28
C TRP A 10 -26.41 9.16 11.78
N ALA A 11 -27.29 8.24 11.35
CA ALA A 11 -26.87 6.96 10.79
C ALA A 11 -26.11 7.14 9.47
N ASP A 12 -26.61 8.02 8.58
CA ASP A 12 -25.93 8.32 7.32
C ASP A 12 -24.58 9.04 7.56
N LEU A 13 -24.54 10.01 8.48
CA LEU A 13 -23.30 10.69 8.85
C LEU A 13 -22.26 9.71 9.40
N ALA A 14 -22.66 8.82 10.32
CA ALA A 14 -21.77 7.80 10.87
C ALA A 14 -21.24 6.86 9.79
N ALA A 15 -22.09 6.44 8.84
CA ALA A 15 -21.68 5.62 7.70
C ALA A 15 -20.66 6.34 6.81
N TYR A 16 -20.87 7.62 6.49
CA TYR A 16 -19.92 8.41 5.71
C TYR A 16 -18.60 8.64 6.43
N THR A 17 -18.63 8.94 7.73
CA THR A 17 -17.41 9.06 8.55
C THR A 17 -16.63 7.75 8.59
N LEU A 18 -17.33 6.62 8.74
CA LEU A 18 -16.70 5.30 8.74
C LEU A 18 -16.13 4.97 7.36
N ALA A 19 -16.84 5.27 6.27
CA ALA A 19 -16.35 5.12 4.90
C ALA A 19 -15.06 5.93 4.68
N ALA A 20 -15.03 7.20 5.07
CA ALA A 20 -13.85 8.05 4.95
C ALA A 20 -12.66 7.52 5.78
N THR A 21 -12.91 7.10 7.02
CA THR A 21 -11.89 6.52 7.90
C THR A 21 -11.34 5.21 7.33
N GLY A 22 -12.22 4.37 6.79
CA GLY A 22 -11.87 3.14 6.11
C GLY A 22 -10.99 3.37 4.89
N ALA A 23 -11.38 4.31 4.03
CA ALA A 23 -10.58 4.70 2.86
C ALA A 23 -9.19 5.21 3.27
N ALA A 24 -9.11 6.08 4.29
CA ALA A 24 -7.85 6.58 4.81
C ALA A 24 -6.94 5.46 5.36
N ALA A 25 -7.51 4.51 6.11
CA ALA A 25 -6.75 3.38 6.63
C ALA A 25 -6.23 2.45 5.52
N SER A 26 -7.08 2.15 4.52
CA SER A 26 -6.67 1.41 3.32
C SER A 26 -5.55 2.13 2.57
N ALA A 27 -5.64 3.45 2.41
CA ALA A 27 -4.60 4.26 1.77
C ALA A 27 -3.28 4.23 2.54
N VAL A 28 -3.32 4.39 3.86
CA VAL A 28 -2.12 4.34 4.73
C VAL A 28 -1.46 2.97 4.69
N LEU A 29 -2.25 1.89 4.66
CA LEU A 29 -1.75 0.52 4.52
C LEU A 29 -1.11 0.29 3.15
N ALA A 30 -1.78 0.67 2.06
CA ALA A 30 -1.27 0.53 0.70
C ALA A 30 -0.02 1.39 0.45
N MET A 31 0.05 2.58 1.07
CA MET A 31 1.20 3.47 1.00
C MET A 31 2.44 2.84 1.64
N ARG A 32 2.30 2.25 2.84
CA ARG A 32 3.37 1.48 3.46
C ARG A 32 2.83 0.41 4.40
N PRO A 33 2.95 -0.89 4.03
CA PRO A 33 2.43 -1.96 4.86
C PRO A 33 3.31 -2.14 6.10
N THR A 34 2.67 -2.09 7.26
CA THR A 34 3.25 -2.50 8.54
C THR A 34 2.24 -3.38 9.27
N GLY A 35 2.71 -4.24 10.18
CA GLY A 35 1.81 -5.11 10.97
C GLY A 35 0.71 -4.33 11.70
N LEU A 36 1.05 -3.20 12.33
CA LEU A 36 0.07 -2.34 13.00
C LEU A 36 -0.97 -1.77 12.03
N ARG A 37 -0.55 -1.25 10.88
CA ARG A 37 -1.47 -0.70 9.87
C ARG A 37 -2.38 -1.78 9.29
N GLN A 38 -1.88 -3.00 9.17
CA GLN A 38 -2.67 -4.12 8.72
C GLN A 38 -3.75 -4.48 9.74
N LEU A 39 -3.41 -4.59 11.02
CA LEU A 39 -4.39 -4.83 12.09
C LEU A 39 -5.46 -3.74 12.14
N LEU A 40 -5.06 -2.47 12.01
CA LEU A 40 -5.99 -1.33 11.95
C LEU A 40 -6.93 -1.44 10.74
N ALA A 41 -6.40 -1.72 9.56
CA ALA A 41 -7.21 -1.88 8.34
C ALA A 41 -8.16 -3.08 8.44
N MET A 42 -7.73 -4.19 9.04
CA MET A 42 -8.59 -5.35 9.30
C MET A 42 -9.75 -5.00 10.25
N GLY A 43 -9.43 -4.37 11.39
CA GLY A 43 -10.46 -3.93 12.35
C GLY A 43 -11.46 -2.97 11.70
N LEU A 44 -10.99 -1.98 10.94
CA LEU A 44 -11.86 -1.04 10.23
C LEU A 44 -12.69 -1.72 9.13
N SER A 45 -12.15 -2.73 8.44
CA SER A 45 -12.90 -3.50 7.44
C SER A 45 -14.07 -4.27 8.07
N LEU A 46 -13.89 -4.82 9.28
CA LEU A 46 -14.98 -5.48 10.01
C LEU A 46 -16.07 -4.47 10.43
N LEU A 47 -15.67 -3.29 10.89
CA LEU A 47 -16.62 -2.21 11.21
C LEU A 47 -17.38 -1.73 9.97
N LEU A 48 -16.68 -1.55 8.85
CA LEU A 48 -17.29 -1.20 7.55
C LEU A 48 -18.32 -2.24 7.13
N LEU A 49 -17.99 -3.54 7.23
CA LEU A 49 -18.91 -4.62 6.88
C LEU A 49 -20.15 -4.62 7.78
N ALA A 50 -19.98 -4.47 9.10
CA ALA A 50 -21.10 -4.38 10.03
C ALA A 50 -22.00 -3.17 9.73
N ALA A 51 -21.42 -2.01 9.45
CA ALA A 51 -22.15 -0.81 9.07
C ALA A 51 -22.86 -0.95 7.72
N LEU A 52 -22.23 -1.60 6.74
CA LEU A 52 -22.82 -1.88 5.44
C LEU A 52 -24.07 -2.75 5.60
N LEU A 53 -23.98 -3.84 6.35
CA LEU A 53 -25.12 -4.72 6.63
C LEU A 53 -26.25 -3.96 7.35
N ALA A 54 -25.91 -3.16 8.36
CA ALA A 54 -26.89 -2.34 9.07
C ALA A 54 -27.59 -1.32 8.14
N CYS A 55 -26.83 -0.68 7.24
CA CYS A 55 -27.37 0.26 6.25
C CYS A 55 -28.26 -0.44 5.22
N LEU A 56 -27.87 -1.63 4.75
CA LEU A 56 -28.67 -2.44 3.83
C LEU A 56 -29.98 -2.90 4.47
N VAL A 57 -29.94 -3.43 5.70
CA VAL A 57 -31.14 -3.81 6.45
C VAL A 57 -32.08 -2.62 6.63
N ARG A 58 -31.54 -1.43 6.94
CA ARG A 58 -32.33 -0.19 7.03
C ARG A 58 -32.94 0.19 5.68
N ALA A 59 -32.17 0.14 4.59
CA ALA A 59 -32.62 0.48 3.26
C ALA A 59 -33.78 -0.42 2.82
N VAL A 60 -33.69 -1.73 3.09
CA VAL A 60 -34.75 -2.71 2.81
C VAL A 60 -35.98 -2.45 3.70
N ARG A 61 -35.81 -2.34 5.02
CA ARG A 61 -36.93 -2.13 5.96
C ARG A 61 -37.66 -0.80 5.77
N GLN A 62 -37.01 0.18 5.17
CA GLN A 62 -37.56 1.52 4.96
C GLN A 62 -37.61 1.89 3.48
N TRP A 63 -37.69 0.90 2.59
CA TRP A 63 -37.67 1.10 1.14
C TRP A 63 -38.71 2.12 0.67
N ASP A 64 -39.94 2.01 1.18
CA ASP A 64 -41.04 2.92 0.80
C ASP A 64 -40.76 4.39 1.17
N LYS A 65 -39.93 4.62 2.19
CA LYS A 65 -39.59 5.95 2.70
C LYS A 65 -38.31 6.50 2.10
N LEU A 66 -37.29 5.66 1.93
CA LEU A 66 -35.94 6.05 1.53
C LEU A 66 -35.69 5.89 0.04
N ARG A 67 -36.35 4.90 -0.59
CA ARG A 67 -36.13 4.48 -1.98
C ARG A 67 -34.62 4.38 -2.27
N PHE A 68 -34.20 4.83 -3.45
CA PHE A 68 -32.79 4.87 -3.85
C PHE A 68 -31.89 5.72 -2.94
N GLY A 69 -32.43 6.72 -2.23
CA GLY A 69 -31.65 7.53 -1.28
C GLY A 69 -31.09 6.69 -0.11
N GLY A 70 -31.75 5.58 0.25
CA GLY A 70 -31.27 4.65 1.26
C GLY A 70 -30.02 3.86 0.84
N LEU A 71 -29.66 3.86 -0.44
CA LEU A 71 -28.51 3.12 -1.00
C LEU A 71 -27.22 3.94 -1.04
N LEU A 72 -27.27 5.26 -0.79
CA LEU A 72 -26.09 6.13 -0.83
C LEU A 72 -25.04 5.76 0.21
N ALA A 73 -25.45 5.53 1.46
CA ALA A 73 -24.53 5.12 2.53
C ALA A 73 -23.90 3.73 2.26
N PRO A 74 -24.66 2.68 1.90
CA PRO A 74 -24.09 1.42 1.42
C PRO A 74 -23.09 1.58 0.27
N ALA A 75 -23.43 2.39 -0.75
CA ALA A 75 -22.57 2.63 -1.89
C ALA A 75 -21.25 3.30 -1.49
N ALA A 76 -21.30 4.31 -0.61
CA ALA A 76 -20.10 4.95 -0.06
C ALA A 76 -19.21 3.97 0.73
N LEU A 77 -19.81 3.12 1.56
CA LEU A 77 -19.08 2.10 2.32
C LEU A 77 -18.39 1.08 1.40
N LEU A 78 -19.06 0.66 0.33
CA LEU A 78 -18.49 -0.24 -0.68
C LEU A 78 -17.36 0.41 -1.48
N ALA A 79 -17.51 1.69 -1.84
CA ALA A 79 -16.51 2.41 -2.62
C ALA A 79 -15.25 2.78 -1.79
N ALA A 80 -15.36 2.86 -0.47
CA ALA A 80 -14.27 3.32 0.41
C ALA A 80 -12.98 2.52 0.27
N MET A 81 -13.05 1.18 0.27
CA MET A 81 -11.86 0.33 0.21
C MET A 81 -11.10 0.42 -1.12
N PRO A 82 -11.72 0.22 -2.30
CA PRO A 82 -10.98 0.33 -3.56
C PRO A 82 -10.41 1.73 -3.78
N LEU A 83 -11.18 2.79 -3.47
CA LEU A 83 -10.68 4.17 -3.56
C LEU A 83 -9.48 4.41 -2.63
N GLY A 84 -9.55 3.89 -1.40
CA GLY A 84 -8.43 3.98 -0.45
C GLY A 84 -7.18 3.27 -0.98
N VAL A 85 -7.32 2.09 -1.58
CA VAL A 85 -6.19 1.35 -2.15
C VAL A 85 -5.54 2.13 -3.30
N GLU A 86 -6.33 2.64 -4.26
CA GLU A 86 -5.83 3.44 -5.39
C GLU A 86 -5.07 4.69 -4.90
N VAL A 87 -5.68 5.46 -4.00
CA VAL A 87 -5.03 6.64 -3.40
C VAL A 87 -3.73 6.27 -2.68
N GLY A 88 -3.72 5.14 -1.97
CA GLY A 88 -2.51 4.66 -1.30
C GLY A 88 -1.38 4.26 -2.25
N GLN A 89 -1.71 3.69 -3.42
CA GLN A 89 -0.74 3.38 -4.46
C GLN A 89 -0.14 4.65 -5.08
N GLU A 90 -0.96 5.67 -5.34
CA GLU A 90 -0.49 6.97 -5.82
C GLU A 90 0.42 7.67 -4.80
N LEU A 91 0.02 7.70 -3.53
CA LEU A 91 0.84 8.26 -2.45
C LEU A 91 2.17 7.51 -2.28
N ARG A 92 2.19 6.19 -2.51
CA ARG A 92 3.40 5.38 -2.51
C ARG A 92 4.34 5.75 -3.65
N THR A 93 3.80 5.96 -4.84
CA THR A 93 4.53 6.42 -6.03
C THR A 93 5.13 7.80 -5.79
N TRP A 94 4.30 8.76 -5.39
CA TRP A 94 4.75 10.11 -5.07
C TRP A 94 5.86 10.13 -4.00
N ARG A 95 5.69 9.32 -2.94
CA ARG A 95 6.71 9.20 -1.89
C ARG A 95 8.01 8.61 -2.43
N PHE A 96 7.93 7.61 -3.31
CA PHE A 96 9.13 7.06 -3.95
C PHE A 96 9.86 8.11 -4.76
N GLU A 97 9.15 8.84 -5.62
CA GLU A 97 9.72 9.88 -6.48
C GLU A 97 10.37 11.00 -5.67
N ARG A 98 9.69 11.46 -4.61
CA ARG A 98 10.23 12.43 -3.66
C ARG A 98 11.51 11.93 -2.98
N ASP A 99 11.52 10.68 -2.55
CA ASP A 99 12.65 10.07 -1.83
C ASP A 99 13.71 9.47 -2.80
N LEU A 100 13.50 9.55 -4.11
CA LEU A 100 14.34 8.92 -5.14
C LEU A 100 15.82 9.32 -5.05
N PRO A 101 16.19 10.61 -4.82
CA PRO A 101 17.59 10.99 -4.66
C PRO A 101 18.27 10.26 -3.49
N ARG A 102 17.53 10.04 -2.39
CA ARG A 102 18.04 9.31 -1.20
C ARG A 102 18.24 7.84 -1.52
N TYR A 103 17.29 7.22 -2.22
CA TYR A 103 17.42 5.85 -2.72
C TYR A 103 18.63 5.68 -3.65
N GLN A 104 18.84 6.61 -4.58
CA GLN A 104 20.00 6.58 -5.49
C GLN A 104 21.33 6.73 -4.74
N ALA A 105 21.42 7.67 -3.80
CA ALA A 105 22.61 7.84 -2.97
C ALA A 105 22.92 6.57 -2.16
N MET A 106 21.90 5.97 -1.56
CA MET A 106 22.04 4.75 -0.78
C MET A 106 22.39 3.54 -1.66
N ALA A 107 21.87 3.44 -2.88
CA ALA A 107 22.24 2.38 -3.82
C ALA A 107 23.71 2.47 -4.19
N LYS A 108 24.22 3.67 -4.52
CA LYS A 108 25.65 3.90 -4.76
C LYS A 108 26.51 3.55 -3.54
N TRP A 109 26.07 3.97 -2.35
CA TRP A 109 26.77 3.68 -1.09
C TRP A 109 26.85 2.18 -0.80
N ALA A 110 25.77 1.44 -1.06
CA ALA A 110 25.70 -0.01 -0.86
C ALA A 110 26.57 -0.76 -1.89
N LEU A 111 26.51 -0.37 -3.16
CA LEU A 111 27.33 -0.97 -4.22
C LEU A 111 28.83 -0.78 -4.00
N ALA A 112 29.24 0.34 -3.40
CA ALA A 112 30.64 0.61 -3.06
C ALA A 112 31.17 -0.27 -1.91
N ARG A 113 30.28 -0.90 -1.13
CA ARG A 113 30.63 -1.73 0.04
C ARG A 113 30.38 -3.22 -0.17
N ALA A 114 29.67 -3.57 -1.24
CA ALA A 114 29.42 -4.95 -1.58
C ALA A 114 30.70 -5.62 -2.09
N VAL A 115 31.03 -6.78 -1.56
CA VAL A 115 32.09 -7.64 -2.10
C VAL A 115 31.61 -8.19 -3.44
N PRO A 116 32.36 -8.03 -4.54
CA PRO A 116 31.97 -8.56 -5.84
C PRO A 116 31.74 -10.08 -5.80
N GLY A 117 30.64 -10.54 -6.40
CA GLY A 117 30.32 -11.98 -6.53
C GLY A 117 29.51 -12.59 -5.38
N GLU A 118 29.28 -11.86 -4.29
CA GLU A 118 28.49 -12.36 -3.15
C GLU A 118 27.15 -11.64 -2.99
N ARG A 119 26.21 -12.34 -2.35
CA ARG A 119 24.98 -11.73 -1.84
C ARG A 119 25.21 -11.26 -0.42
N VAL A 120 25.17 -9.95 -0.19
CA VAL A 120 25.55 -9.34 1.10
C VAL A 120 24.46 -8.41 1.62
N ASP A 121 24.14 -8.54 2.90
CA ASP A 121 23.30 -7.60 3.62
C ASP A 121 24.15 -6.42 4.08
N VAL A 122 23.83 -5.23 3.58
CA VAL A 122 24.62 -4.03 3.86
C VAL A 122 23.98 -3.26 5.02
N PRO A 123 24.74 -2.89 6.05
CA PRO A 123 24.20 -2.14 7.18
C PRO A 123 23.61 -0.80 6.72
N ILE A 124 22.40 -0.48 7.18
CA ILE A 124 21.71 0.75 6.78
C ILE A 124 22.18 1.91 7.68
N PRO A 125 22.72 3.00 7.11
CA PRO A 125 23.14 4.14 7.90
C PRO A 125 21.91 4.82 8.53
N PRO A 126 22.05 5.46 9.72
CA PRO A 126 20.91 5.99 10.49
C PRO A 126 19.96 6.89 9.69
N GLU A 127 20.51 7.72 8.81
CA GLU A 127 19.78 8.66 7.95
C GLU A 127 18.96 8.00 6.83
N ALA A 128 19.12 6.70 6.59
CA ALA A 128 18.41 5.93 5.57
C ALA A 128 17.50 4.83 6.14
N ARG A 129 17.43 4.67 7.46
CA ARG A 129 16.63 3.62 8.13
C ARG A 129 15.13 3.72 7.88
N ASP A 130 14.63 4.90 7.56
CA ASP A 130 13.22 5.08 7.21
C ASP A 130 12.86 4.52 5.82
N LEU A 131 13.85 4.31 4.94
CA LEU A 131 13.68 3.85 3.57
C LEU A 131 13.52 2.33 3.46
N ALA A 132 14.17 1.58 4.34
CA ALA A 132 14.20 0.12 4.35
C ALA A 132 14.58 -0.41 5.74
N TYR A 133 14.11 -1.61 6.09
CA TYR A 133 14.59 -2.37 7.26
C TYR A 133 15.78 -3.27 6.91
N LEU A 134 15.94 -3.62 5.63
CA LEU A 134 17.07 -4.40 5.11
C LEU A 134 17.48 -3.89 3.73
N VAL A 135 18.78 -3.75 3.50
CA VAL A 135 19.37 -3.49 2.19
C VAL A 135 20.26 -4.67 1.81
N ARG A 136 19.99 -5.28 0.67
CA ARG A 136 20.74 -6.44 0.18
C ARG A 136 21.32 -6.13 -1.18
N VAL A 137 22.58 -6.44 -1.38
CA VAL A 137 23.22 -6.39 -2.70
C VAL A 137 23.39 -7.82 -3.19
N SER A 138 23.04 -8.08 -4.44
CA SER A 138 23.33 -9.34 -5.11
C SER A 138 23.97 -9.10 -6.47
N HIS A 139 24.74 -10.09 -6.90
CA HIS A 139 25.26 -10.15 -8.26
C HIS A 139 24.55 -11.29 -8.99
N GLU A 140 23.70 -10.94 -9.95
CA GLU A 140 22.95 -11.94 -10.71
C GLU A 140 23.53 -12.01 -12.13
N PRO A 141 23.92 -13.22 -12.60
CA PRO A 141 24.45 -13.40 -13.95
C PRO A 141 23.52 -12.80 -15.01
N GLY A 142 24.08 -11.97 -15.88
CA GLY A 142 23.30 -11.26 -16.87
C GLY A 142 22.72 -9.94 -16.35
N CYS A 143 22.30 -9.79 -15.10
CA CYS A 143 21.64 -8.57 -14.60
C CYS A 143 22.59 -7.50 -14.03
N GLY A 144 23.85 -7.88 -13.80
CA GLY A 144 24.82 -7.03 -13.11
C GLY A 144 24.54 -7.01 -11.61
N ARG A 145 24.86 -5.89 -10.95
CA ARG A 145 24.60 -5.73 -9.52
C ARG A 145 23.18 -5.21 -9.28
N ILE A 146 22.52 -5.79 -8.30
CA ILE A 146 21.17 -5.45 -7.87
C ILE A 146 21.22 -5.00 -6.42
N VAL A 147 20.48 -3.94 -6.07
CA VAL A 147 20.29 -3.48 -4.70
C VAL A 147 18.82 -3.53 -4.34
N ASP A 148 18.47 -4.37 -3.37
CA ASP A 148 17.12 -4.55 -2.87
C ASP A 148 16.94 -3.82 -1.54
N PHE A 149 15.98 -2.89 -1.52
CA PHE A 149 15.54 -2.16 -0.34
C PHE A 149 14.24 -2.77 0.16
N TYR A 150 14.27 -3.53 1.25
CA TYR A 150 13.09 -4.15 1.84
C TYR A 150 12.42 -3.21 2.84
N TRP A 151 11.12 -2.93 2.70
CA TRP A 151 10.47 -1.88 3.50
C TRP A 151 9.02 -2.16 3.92
N GLY A 152 8.42 -3.25 3.42
CA GLY A 152 7.10 -3.72 3.82
C GLY A 152 7.14 -4.76 4.95
N ALA A 153 6.18 -4.69 5.87
CA ALA A 153 6.00 -5.67 6.94
C ALA A 153 4.50 -5.98 7.14
N GLY A 154 4.17 -7.20 7.57
CA GLY A 154 2.76 -7.62 7.75
C GLY A 154 2.62 -9.07 8.19
N PHE A 155 1.37 -9.56 8.29
CA PHE A 155 1.05 -10.96 8.55
C PHE A 155 0.00 -11.51 7.55
N PRO A 156 0.32 -12.49 6.69
CA PRO A 156 1.64 -13.06 6.49
C PRO A 156 2.64 -11.99 6.05
N VAL A 157 3.94 -12.23 6.26
CA VAL A 157 4.98 -11.25 5.93
C VAL A 157 4.88 -10.91 4.46
N LYS A 158 4.45 -9.67 4.17
CA LYS A 158 4.44 -9.12 2.81
C LYS A 158 5.74 -8.37 2.57
N HIS A 159 6.69 -9.03 1.93
CA HIS A 159 7.95 -8.42 1.55
C HIS A 159 7.71 -7.52 0.35
N THR A 160 7.91 -6.24 0.58
CA THR A 160 7.91 -5.25 -0.49
C THR A 160 9.32 -4.74 -0.67
N VAL A 161 9.78 -4.72 -1.92
CA VAL A 161 11.12 -4.32 -2.29
C VAL A 161 11.09 -3.20 -3.31
N ARG A 162 11.93 -2.19 -3.09
CA ARG A 162 12.38 -1.29 -4.16
C ARG A 162 13.73 -1.80 -4.62
N ARG A 163 13.83 -2.17 -5.89
CA ARG A 163 14.99 -2.77 -6.51
C ARG A 163 15.65 -1.77 -7.43
N TYR A 164 16.94 -1.54 -7.22
CA TYR A 164 17.83 -0.86 -8.16
C TYR A 164 18.60 -1.92 -8.96
N VAL A 165 18.65 -1.76 -10.28
CA VAL A 165 19.45 -2.60 -11.17
C VAL A 165 20.47 -1.73 -11.89
N GLU A 166 21.74 -2.13 -11.83
CA GLU A 166 22.83 -1.39 -12.48
C GLU A 166 22.67 -1.35 -14.02
N LEU A 167 22.17 -2.43 -14.62
CA LEU A 167 21.94 -2.55 -16.07
C LEU A 167 20.43 -2.41 -16.40
N PRO A 168 19.93 -1.21 -16.76
CA PRO A 168 18.50 -0.93 -16.88
C PRO A 168 17.84 -1.67 -18.04
N GLN A 169 18.57 -1.91 -19.14
CA GLN A 169 18.06 -2.68 -20.28
C GLN A 169 17.65 -4.13 -19.94
N LYS A 170 18.02 -4.64 -18.76
CA LYS A 170 17.73 -6.01 -18.34
C LYS A 170 16.70 -6.08 -17.21
N LEU A 171 16.17 -4.95 -16.78
CA LEU A 171 15.21 -4.86 -15.67
C LEU A 171 13.96 -5.75 -15.89
N GLU A 172 13.55 -5.91 -17.15
CA GLU A 172 12.35 -6.68 -17.52
C GLU A 172 12.62 -8.18 -17.68
N ASN A 173 13.88 -8.62 -17.75
CA ASN A 173 14.25 -10.02 -17.80
C ASN A 173 13.84 -10.71 -16.49
N ASP A 174 13.16 -11.86 -16.59
CA ASP A 174 12.68 -12.63 -15.44
C ASP A 174 13.82 -12.99 -14.47
N ALA A 175 15.04 -13.23 -14.98
CA ALA A 175 16.22 -13.46 -14.15
C ALA A 175 16.54 -12.25 -13.25
N CYS A 176 16.32 -11.02 -13.74
CA CYS A 176 16.59 -9.78 -13.02
C CYS A 176 15.41 -9.32 -12.16
N ARG A 177 14.20 -9.73 -12.53
CA ARG A 177 13.01 -9.62 -11.68
C ARG A 177 13.07 -10.60 -10.52
N GLY A 178 13.74 -11.74 -10.68
CA GLY A 178 13.85 -12.78 -9.66
C GLY A 178 12.50 -13.44 -9.37
N TYR A 179 12.33 -13.95 -8.14
CA TYR A 179 11.15 -14.72 -7.73
C TYR A 179 9.91 -13.88 -7.38
N TRP A 180 9.94 -12.56 -7.61
CA TRP A 180 8.84 -11.68 -7.22
C TRP A 180 7.61 -11.89 -8.12
N ALA A 181 6.51 -12.30 -7.50
CA ALA A 181 5.26 -12.60 -8.22
C ALA A 181 4.64 -11.37 -8.88
N ARG A 182 4.86 -10.18 -8.28
CA ARG A 182 4.34 -8.91 -8.78
C ARG A 182 5.46 -7.89 -8.84
N GLY A 183 5.41 -7.04 -9.86
CA GLY A 183 6.16 -5.79 -9.80
C GLY A 183 5.92 -4.85 -10.96
N LEU A 184 6.38 -3.62 -10.75
CA LEU A 184 6.10 -2.45 -11.57
C LEU A 184 7.38 -1.66 -11.77
N ARG A 185 7.69 -1.31 -13.01
CA ARG A 185 8.80 -0.41 -13.33
C ARG A 185 8.50 0.99 -12.78
N ARG A 186 9.45 1.55 -12.04
CA ARG A 186 9.34 2.89 -11.41
C ARG A 186 10.31 3.90 -11.99
N GLY A 187 11.16 3.49 -12.93
CA GLY A 187 12.11 4.35 -13.62
C GLY A 187 13.08 3.53 -14.47
N GLU A 188 14.14 4.17 -14.94
CA GLU A 188 15.14 3.52 -15.79
C GLU A 188 15.80 2.33 -15.07
N HIS A 189 16.30 2.56 -13.85
CA HIS A 189 16.99 1.55 -13.03
C HIS A 189 16.13 0.94 -11.92
N TRP A 190 14.87 1.34 -11.80
CA TRP A 190 14.07 1.09 -10.61
C TRP A 190 12.86 0.21 -10.89
N PHE A 191 12.72 -0.81 -10.05
CA PHE A 191 11.60 -1.73 -10.06
C PHE A 191 11.03 -1.83 -8.65
N GLU A 192 9.71 -1.82 -8.53
CA GLU A 192 9.05 -2.09 -7.26
C GLU A 192 8.41 -3.47 -7.32
N ALA A 193 8.73 -4.31 -6.34
CA ALA A 193 8.33 -5.71 -6.30
C ALA A 193 7.61 -6.04 -5.00
N SER A 194 6.72 -7.02 -5.04
CA SER A 194 6.16 -7.63 -3.84
C SER A 194 5.91 -9.13 -4.05
N ASP A 195 5.87 -9.86 -2.95
CA ASP A 195 5.18 -11.16 -2.88
C ASP A 195 3.67 -10.99 -3.09
#